data_AF-A0A2I0Q9P9-F1
#
_entry.id   AF-A0A2I0Q9P9-F1
#
_cell.length_a   1.000
_cell.length_b   1.000
_cell.length_c   1.000
_cell.angle_alpha   90.00
_cell.angle_beta   90.00
_cell.angle_gamma   90.00
#
_symmetry.space_group_name_H-M   'P 1'
#
loop_
_entity.id
_entity.type
_entity.pdbx_description
1 polymer ?
#
loop_
_entity_poly.entity_id
_entity_poly.type
_entity_poly.pdbx_seq_one_letter_code
_entity_poly.pdbx_strand_id
1 'polypeptide(L)'
;MKRLAFVLLVTVLFSACKNSGDGQLVGVDNRPEFLDLAPFGMVYIPAGNYTMGAGDQDVPFATTNQSKSVTVSAIWMDETEITNNEY
;
A
#
# COMPACT_ATOMS: atom_id res chain seq x y z
N MET A 1 50.40 -1.70 29.45
CA MET A 1 49.02 -1.53 29.99
C MET A 1 48.17 -0.56 29.16
N LYS A 2 48.54 0.73 29.03
CA LYS A 2 47.70 1.75 28.35
C LYS A 2 47.45 1.50 26.85
N ARG A 3 48.45 1.00 26.10
CA ARG A 3 48.31 0.67 24.67
C ARG A 3 47.39 -0.54 24.42
N LEU A 4 47.48 -1.56 25.28
CA LEU A 4 46.58 -2.71 25.24
C LEU A 4 45.13 -2.33 25.56
N ALA A 5 44.92 -1.47 26.56
CA ALA A 5 43.60 -0.94 26.89
C ALA A 5 43.00 -0.14 25.73
N PHE A 6 43.83 0.62 24.99
CA PHE A 6 43.39 1.40 23.84
C PHE A 6 42.98 0.52 22.65
N VAL A 7 43.74 -0.53 22.33
CA VAL A 7 43.38 -1.47 21.25
C VAL A 7 42.07 -2.20 21.56
N LEU A 8 41.89 -2.62 22.82
CA LEU A 8 40.69 -3.34 23.26
C LEU A 8 39.44 -2.44 23.19
N LEU A 9 39.58 -1.17 23.57
CA LEU A 9 38.52 -0.16 23.43
C LEU A 9 38.11 0.04 21.97
N VAL A 10 39.09 0.15 21.06
CA VAL A 10 38.82 0.33 19.62
C VAL A 10 38.09 -0.87 19.03
N THR A 11 38.48 -2.11 19.38
CA THR A 11 37.79 -3.31 18.89
C THR A 11 36.34 -3.41 19.35
N VAL A 12 36.04 -2.97 20.58
CA VAL A 12 34.66 -2.95 21.10
C VAL A 12 33.81 -1.92 20.37
N LEU A 13 34.36 -0.73 20.09
CA LEU A 13 33.64 0.32 19.37
C LEU A 13 33.31 -0.09 17.92
N PHE A 14 34.19 -0.81 17.23
CA PHE A 14 33.90 -1.32 15.89
C PHE A 14 32.82 -2.40 15.85
N SER A 15 32.64 -3.17 16.94
CA SER A 15 31.60 -4.21 17.02
C SER A 15 30.19 -3.66 17.23
N ALA A 16 30.05 -2.40 17.66
CA ALA A 16 28.76 -1.78 17.96
C ALA A 16 27.97 -1.30 16.72
N CYS A 17 28.61 -1.19 15.55
CA CYS A 17 27.94 -0.87 14.28
C CYS A 17 27.51 -2.15 13.55
N LYS A 18 26.59 -2.92 14.13
CA LYS A 18 25.91 -4.00 13.41
C LYS A 18 24.43 -3.65 13.29
N ASN A 19 24.06 -3.07 12.16
CA ASN A 19 22.66 -2.81 11.81
C ASN A 19 22.09 -4.09 11.17
N SER A 20 21.46 -4.94 11.98
CA SER A 20 20.69 -6.12 11.52
C SER A 20 19.28 -5.75 11.07
N GLY A 21 19.08 -4.49 10.66
CA GLY A 21 17.81 -3.90 10.29
C GLY A 21 17.39 -4.26 8.87
N ASP A 22 17.11 -5.54 8.66
CA ASP A 22 16.18 -5.95 7.61
C ASP A 22 14.80 -5.49 8.10
N GLY A 23 14.39 -4.29 7.70
CA GLY A 23 13.15 -3.67 8.18
C GLY A 23 11.94 -4.61 8.11
N GLN A 24 10.88 -4.29 8.83
CA GLN A 24 9.69 -5.16 8.96
C GLN A 24 8.90 -5.38 7.65
N LEU A 25 9.39 -4.86 6.52
CA LEU A 25 8.79 -4.90 5.20
C LEU A 25 9.78 -5.44 4.15
N VAL A 26 10.57 -6.47 4.48
CA VAL A 26 11.48 -7.13 3.51
C VAL A 26 10.75 -7.89 2.39
N GLY A 27 9.42 -7.94 2.43
CA GLY A 27 8.64 -8.72 1.49
C GLY A 27 8.89 -10.22 1.65
N VAL A 28 8.45 -11.01 0.69
CA VAL A 28 8.72 -12.45 0.63
C VAL A 28 9.65 -12.70 -0.55
N ASP A 29 10.78 -13.34 -0.29
CA ASP A 29 11.72 -13.75 -1.34
C ASP A 29 11.05 -14.72 -2.32
N ASN A 30 11.34 -14.57 -3.61
CA ASN A 30 10.79 -15.39 -4.70
C ASN A 30 9.26 -15.30 -4.91
N ARG A 31 8.64 -14.16 -4.61
CA ARG A 31 7.24 -13.93 -5.03
C ARG A 31 7.17 -13.96 -6.57
N PRO A 32 6.27 -14.77 -7.17
CA PRO A 32 6.07 -14.73 -8.61
C PRO A 32 5.66 -13.32 -9.05
N GLU A 33 6.12 -12.92 -10.23
CA GLU A 33 5.75 -11.63 -10.82
C GLU A 33 4.22 -11.53 -10.90
N PHE A 34 3.66 -10.44 -10.37
CA PHE A 34 2.24 -10.20 -10.51
C PHE A 34 1.97 -9.78 -11.96
N LEU A 35 1.34 -10.66 -12.72
CA LEU A 35 0.92 -10.37 -14.08
C LEU A 35 -0.41 -9.61 -14.01
N ASP A 36 -0.35 -8.32 -14.34
CA ASP A 36 -1.52 -7.44 -14.47
C ASP A 36 -2.25 -7.73 -15.79
N LEU A 37 -2.74 -8.96 -15.92
CA LEU A 37 -3.63 -9.35 -17.00
C LEU A 37 -5.00 -8.75 -16.69
N ALA A 38 -5.60 -8.10 -17.67
CA ALA A 38 -6.99 -7.63 -17.58
C ALA A 38 -7.88 -8.80 -17.15
N PRO A 39 -8.48 -8.75 -15.93
CA PRO A 39 -9.34 -9.82 -15.48
C PRO A 39 -10.57 -9.91 -16.37
N PHE A 40 -11.07 -11.12 -16.60
CA PHE A 40 -12.27 -11.33 -17.41
C PHE A 40 -13.47 -10.61 -16.78
N GLY A 41 -14.23 -9.88 -17.60
CA GLY A 41 -15.42 -9.15 -17.13
C GLY A 41 -15.12 -7.88 -16.31
N MET A 42 -13.86 -7.41 -16.29
CA MET A 42 -13.48 -6.18 -15.59
C MET A 42 -13.00 -5.08 -16.56
N VAL A 43 -13.27 -3.84 -16.18
CA VAL A 43 -12.80 -2.62 -16.85
C VAL A 43 -11.70 -1.95 -16.06
N TYR A 44 -10.76 -1.32 -16.77
CA TYR A 44 -9.66 -0.57 -16.16
C TYR A 44 -10.12 0.82 -15.74
N ILE A 45 -9.98 1.15 -14.46
CA ILE A 45 -10.21 2.50 -13.93
C ILE A 45 -8.84 3.15 -13.69
N PRO A 46 -8.50 4.22 -14.44
CA PRO A 46 -7.20 4.88 -14.30
C PRO A 46 -7.07 5.61 -12.96
N ALA A 47 -5.83 5.74 -12.49
CA ALA A 47 -5.52 6.54 -11.31
C ALA A 47 -5.96 8.00 -11.51
N GLY A 48 -6.55 8.60 -10.49
CA GLY A 48 -7.08 9.95 -10.60
C GLY A 48 -7.57 10.52 -9.28
N ASN A 49 -8.08 11.75 -9.34
CA ASN A 49 -8.78 12.38 -8.24
C ASN A 49 -10.19 12.76 -8.69
N TYR A 50 -11.13 12.74 -7.74
CA TYR A 50 -12.50 13.15 -7.97
C TYR A 50 -13.13 13.68 -6.69
N THR A 51 -14.22 14.42 -6.84
CA THR A 51 -15.01 14.93 -5.73
C THR A 51 -16.10 13.92 -5.37
N MET A 52 -15.96 13.26 -4.22
CA MET A 52 -16.94 12.32 -3.68
C MET A 52 -17.99 13.07 -2.87
N GLY A 53 -19.26 12.67 -2.98
CA GLY A 53 -20.35 13.19 -2.15
C GLY A 53 -20.93 14.54 -2.61
N ALA A 54 -20.73 14.93 -3.87
CA ALA A 54 -21.29 16.16 -4.44
C ALA A 54 -22.69 15.96 -5.08
N GLY A 55 -23.51 15.06 -4.55
CA GLY A 55 -24.80 14.67 -5.14
C GLY A 55 -25.99 15.44 -4.57
N ASP A 56 -26.91 15.86 -5.44
CA ASP A 56 -28.13 16.62 -5.10
C ASP A 56 -29.33 15.72 -4.74
N GLN A 57 -29.08 14.42 -4.52
CA GLN A 57 -30.10 13.40 -4.24
C GLN A 57 -29.81 12.73 -2.89
N ASP A 58 -29.83 13.54 -1.84
CA ASP A 58 -29.77 13.01 -0.48
C ASP A 58 -31.13 12.54 0.02
N VAL A 59 -31.11 11.46 0.81
CA VAL A 59 -32.23 11.15 1.69
C VAL A 59 -32.39 12.34 2.64
N PRO A 60 -33.58 12.94 2.75
CA PRO A 60 -33.80 14.04 3.70
C PRO A 60 -33.29 13.65 5.09
N PHE A 61 -32.54 14.55 5.74
CA PHE A 61 -31.92 14.37 7.06
C PHE A 61 -30.66 13.50 7.14
N ALA A 62 -30.12 13.00 6.02
CA ALA A 62 -28.79 12.39 5.99
C ALA A 62 -27.70 13.47 5.88
N THR A 63 -27.17 13.97 7.00
CA THR A 63 -26.06 14.95 7.04
C THR A 63 -24.69 14.33 6.67
N THR A 64 -24.68 13.29 5.84
CA THR A 64 -23.47 12.51 5.51
C THR A 64 -22.78 12.96 4.22
N ASN A 65 -23.43 13.80 3.41
CA ASN A 65 -22.96 14.13 2.06
C ASN A 65 -21.99 15.32 2.06
N GLN A 66 -20.94 15.23 2.88
CA GLN A 66 -19.84 16.18 2.81
C GLN A 66 -18.98 15.88 1.61
N SER A 67 -18.93 16.85 0.68
CA SER A 67 -18.06 16.80 -0.48
C SER A 67 -16.59 16.72 -0.06
N LYS A 68 -15.87 15.71 -0.57
CA LYS A 68 -14.45 15.47 -0.28
C LYS A 68 -13.69 15.16 -1.57
N SER A 69 -12.47 15.70 -1.68
CA SER A 69 -11.57 15.33 -2.77
C SER A 69 -10.87 14.02 -2.40
N VAL A 70 -11.06 13.01 -3.23
CA VAL A 70 -10.51 11.66 -3.03
C VAL A 70 -9.55 11.35 -4.18
N THR A 71 -8.40 10.76 -3.86
CA THR A 71 -7.44 10.25 -4.84
C THR A 71 -7.42 8.73 -4.76
N VAL A 72 -7.50 8.07 -5.91
CA VAL A 72 -7.54 6.61 -6.01
C VAL A 72 -6.46 6.18 -7.00
N SER A 73 -5.74 5.11 -6.65
CA SER A 73 -4.82 4.42 -7.57
C SER A 73 -5.59 3.73 -8.69
N ALA A 74 -4.90 3.31 -9.75
CA ALA A 74 -5.53 2.55 -10.80
C ALA A 74 -6.02 1.18 -10.27
N ILE A 75 -7.22 0.77 -10.66
CA ILE A 75 -7.86 -0.49 -10.25
C ILE A 75 -8.64 -1.12 -11.40
N TRP A 76 -8.95 -2.40 -11.27
CA TRP A 76 -9.95 -3.10 -12.09
C TRP A 76 -11.31 -3.08 -11.36
N MET A 77 -12.40 -2.90 -12.10
CA MET A 77 -13.76 -2.92 -11.59
C MET A 77 -14.64 -3.80 -12.47
N ASP A 78 -15.54 -4.59 -11.89
CA ASP A 78 -16.48 -5.42 -12.65
C ASP A 78 -17.30 -4.54 -13.62
N GLU A 79 -17.42 -4.97 -14.88
CA GLU A 79 -18.19 -4.26 -15.91
C GLU A 79 -19.70 -4.28 -15.59
N THR A 80 -20.16 -5.38 -14.99
CA THR A 80 -21.54 -5.60 -14.61
C THR A 80 -21.62 -6.10 -13.17
N GLU A 81 -22.77 -5.90 -12.53
CA GLU A 81 -23.07 -6.59 -11.27
C GLU A 81 -22.99 -8.11 -11.47
N ILE A 82 -22.55 -8.82 -10.43
CA ILE A 82 -22.45 -10.28 -10.44
C ILE A 82 -23.82 -10.90 -10.75
N THR A 83 -23.89 -11.73 -11.78
CA THR A 83 -25.11 -12.39 -12.21
C THR A 83 -25.42 -13.62 -11.35
N ASN A 84 -26.68 -14.07 -11.33
CA ASN A 84 -27.08 -15.29 -10.61
C ASN A 84 -26.33 -16.55 -11.07
N ASN A 85 -25.79 -16.56 -12.30
CA ASN A 85 -25.05 -17.70 -12.84
C ASN A 85 -23.57 -17.70 -12.41
N GLU A 86 -23.06 -16.58 -11.90
CA GLU A 86 -21.67 -16.42 -11.44
C GLU A 86 -21.54 -16.64 -9.92
N TYR A 87 -22.67 -16.69 -9.21
CA TYR A 87 -22.77 -17.02 -7.79
C TYR A 87 -22.78 -18.53 -7.55
#